data_AF-A0A524PJB7-F1
#
_entry.id   AF-A0A524PJB7-F1
#
_cell.length_a   1.000
_cell.length_b   1.000
_cell.length_c   1.000
_cell.angle_alpha   90.00
_cell.angle_beta   90.00
_cell.angle_gamma   90.00
#
_symmetry.space_group_name_H-M   'P 1'
#
loop_
_entity.id
_entity.type
_entity.pdbx_description
1 polymer ?
#
loop_
_entity_poly.entity_id
_entity_poly.type
_entity_poly.pdbx_seq_one_letter_code
_entity_poly.pdbx_strand_id
1 'polypeptide(L)'
;VAFDGVKTKTWGGTTFIIHAAVGGSMAPADYGIDGGWGGLRVTSAIVGKFFDLSLLKSKPGSLSKAYPVLYVPGDHNGWGHDADNVVASVASDEKYEGYFMMESGKGFKIDSSTDWSNDHGDNGMDGTLDRPGDNIVVPENGYFKINVDWTAKTYTMVKTDWGLIGDATPGGWNNDTNLEYDAATKTWTLIVELGTGKIKFRANDGWDINYGDNGADGILEAGGSDIDITEPGKYLVTLKLGAPDYTYTVVKYASDERGMFYSDGQSLEITDIFEFTEGYAVTKFKNLTVGGAQGSHATFVDNDFPMFRIADVYLMYAEAVLRGGSGGSEAIALTLVNDVITRGYGGDASSNITADDLSLDFILDERARELLWEGHRRTDLVRFGKFSDTDYLWAFKGGVQEGKSVDSKFDIYPLPASDIAANPNLVQIYY
;
A
#
# COMPACT_ATOMS: atom_id res chain seq x y z
N VAL A 1 -17.46 7.82 28.43
CA VAL A 1 -16.27 7.68 29.30
C VAL A 1 -16.10 9.00 30.03
N ALA A 2 -16.27 9.03 31.35
CA ALA A 2 -16.22 10.26 32.14
C ALA A 2 -14.81 10.43 32.71
N PHE A 3 -14.13 11.51 32.28
CA PHE A 3 -12.79 11.88 32.73
C PHE A 3 -12.94 12.82 33.94
N ASP A 4 -12.86 12.30 35.16
CA ASP A 4 -12.75 13.11 36.38
C ASP A 4 -11.45 12.75 37.11
N GLY A 5 -10.58 13.76 37.24
CA GLY A 5 -9.26 13.70 37.86
C GLY A 5 -9.26 13.45 39.37
N VAL A 6 -10.43 13.35 40.02
CA VAL A 6 -10.52 13.06 41.46
C VAL A 6 -10.66 11.56 41.76
N LYS A 7 -11.35 10.79 40.91
CA LYS A 7 -11.65 9.36 41.18
C LYS A 7 -11.18 8.39 40.10
N THR A 8 -10.98 8.85 38.87
CA THR A 8 -10.67 7.96 37.75
C THR A 8 -9.21 8.15 37.35
N LYS A 9 -8.34 7.24 37.81
CA LYS A 9 -7.06 7.01 37.16
C LYS A 9 -7.32 6.11 35.96
N THR A 10 -7.37 6.66 34.75
CA THR A 10 -7.48 5.83 33.54
C THR A 10 -6.09 5.37 33.13
N TRP A 11 -5.94 4.08 32.86
CA TRP A 11 -4.81 3.54 32.11
C TRP A 11 -5.24 3.37 30.65
N GLY A 12 -5.05 4.43 29.86
CA GLY A 12 -5.08 4.36 28.39
C GLY A 12 -6.41 4.72 27.73
N GLY A 13 -6.51 5.98 27.28
CA GLY A 13 -7.37 6.32 26.12
C GLY A 13 -6.80 5.75 24.81
N THR A 14 -5.49 5.52 24.78
CA THR A 14 -4.72 4.92 23.69
C THR A 14 -4.86 3.40 23.62
N THR A 15 -5.25 2.71 24.70
CA THR A 15 -5.48 1.25 24.71
C THR A 15 -6.41 0.84 23.59
N PHE A 16 -7.57 1.51 23.47
CA PHE A 16 -8.52 1.23 22.40
C PHE A 16 -7.93 1.57 21.03
N ILE A 17 -7.24 2.71 20.90
CA ILE A 17 -6.66 3.15 19.63
C ILE A 17 -5.65 2.11 19.11
N ILE A 18 -4.80 1.58 19.99
CA ILE A 18 -3.75 0.61 19.63
C ILE A 18 -4.37 -0.75 19.33
N HIS A 19 -5.19 -1.31 20.24
CA HIS A 19 -5.77 -2.64 20.05
C HIS A 19 -6.72 -2.69 18.86
N ALA A 20 -7.57 -1.67 18.67
CA ALA A 20 -8.51 -1.67 17.57
C ALA A 20 -7.85 -1.39 16.21
N ALA A 21 -6.64 -0.83 16.15
CA ALA A 21 -5.89 -0.70 14.91
C ALA A 21 -5.15 -1.99 14.49
N VAL A 22 -5.16 -3.04 15.31
CA VAL A 22 -4.50 -4.32 15.03
C VAL A 22 -5.54 -5.41 14.73
N GLY A 23 -5.35 -6.15 13.64
CA GLY A 23 -6.21 -7.25 13.19
C GLY A 23 -5.71 -7.86 11.88
N GLY A 24 -6.46 -8.80 11.30
CA GLY A 24 -6.06 -9.48 10.06
C GLY A 24 -4.75 -10.26 10.22
N SER A 25 -3.79 -10.03 9.32
CA SER A 25 -2.44 -10.62 9.33
C SER A 25 -1.44 -9.92 10.26
N MET A 26 -1.82 -8.81 10.90
CA MET A 26 -0.91 -8.06 11.78
C MET A 26 -0.50 -8.89 13.00
N ALA A 27 0.80 -8.93 13.31
CA ALA A 27 1.30 -9.54 14.54
C ALA A 27 1.16 -8.58 15.73
N PRO A 28 0.33 -8.86 16.76
CA PRO A 28 0.10 -7.94 17.87
C PRO A 28 1.37 -7.57 18.65
N ALA A 29 2.34 -8.50 18.73
CA ALA A 29 3.61 -8.29 19.42
C ALA A 29 4.44 -7.12 18.83
N ASP A 30 4.32 -6.85 17.53
CA ASP A 30 5.01 -5.75 16.83
C ASP A 30 4.47 -4.36 17.24
N TYR A 31 3.34 -4.34 17.94
CA TYR A 31 2.66 -3.14 18.42
C TYR A 31 2.66 -3.04 19.95
N GLY A 32 3.34 -3.94 20.64
CA GLY A 32 3.47 -3.92 22.09
C GLY A 32 2.28 -4.51 22.84
N ILE A 33 1.44 -5.31 22.17
CA ILE A 33 0.16 -5.80 22.71
C ILE A 33 -0.01 -7.32 22.54
N ASP A 34 -0.95 -7.90 23.27
CA ASP A 34 -1.22 -9.35 23.31
C ASP A 34 -2.35 -9.80 22.38
N GLY A 35 -3.08 -8.86 21.77
CA GLY A 35 -4.16 -9.15 20.83
C GLY A 35 -4.62 -7.89 20.10
N GLY A 36 -5.30 -8.09 18.98
CA GLY A 36 -5.94 -7.02 18.21
C GLY A 36 -7.47 -7.15 18.26
N TRP A 37 -8.18 -6.03 18.17
CA TRP A 37 -9.65 -5.98 18.15
C TRP A 37 -10.23 -5.71 16.77
N GLY A 38 -9.42 -5.28 15.80
CA GLY A 38 -9.82 -5.13 14.40
C GLY A 38 -11.00 -4.18 14.15
N GLY A 39 -10.81 -2.87 14.35
CA GLY A 39 -11.86 -1.87 14.15
C GLY A 39 -11.45 -0.53 13.55
N LEU A 40 -10.19 -0.12 13.68
CA LEU A 40 -9.72 1.20 13.22
C LEU A 40 -8.85 1.07 11.96
N ARG A 41 -9.31 1.69 10.89
CA ARG A 41 -8.66 1.74 9.58
C ARG A 41 -8.99 3.06 8.88
N VAL A 42 -8.27 3.38 7.82
CA VAL A 42 -8.46 4.61 7.05
C VAL A 42 -9.01 4.34 5.68
N THR A 43 -9.76 5.31 5.16
CA THR A 43 -10.24 5.31 3.77
C THR A 43 -9.12 5.68 2.81
N SER A 44 -9.27 5.29 1.54
CA SER A 44 -8.40 5.72 0.45
C SER A 44 -8.21 7.24 0.40
N ALA A 45 -9.25 8.02 0.70
CA ALA A 45 -9.18 9.49 0.78
C ALA A 45 -8.16 10.04 1.81
N ILE A 46 -7.84 9.30 2.88
CA ILE A 46 -6.78 9.67 3.82
C ILE A 46 -5.42 9.17 3.32
N VAL A 47 -5.35 7.94 2.83
CA VAL A 47 -4.12 7.38 2.22
C VAL A 47 -3.62 8.28 1.10
N GLY A 48 -4.53 8.79 0.27
CA GLY A 48 -4.25 9.70 -0.84
C GLY A 48 -3.73 11.08 -0.46
N LYS A 49 -3.67 11.39 0.84
CA LYS A 49 -3.01 12.61 1.33
C LYS A 49 -1.51 12.42 1.50
N PHE A 50 -1.06 11.18 1.61
CA PHE A 50 0.34 10.79 1.78
C PHE A 50 0.94 10.24 0.48
N PHE A 51 0.11 9.69 -0.40
CA PHE A 51 0.53 9.06 -1.64
C PHE A 51 -0.33 9.52 -2.81
N ASP A 52 0.25 9.57 -4.00
CA ASP A 52 -0.56 9.61 -5.22
C ASP A 52 -1.20 8.22 -5.42
N LEU A 53 -2.52 8.15 -5.17
CA LEU A 53 -3.26 6.90 -5.29
C LEU A 53 -3.32 6.36 -6.73
N SER A 54 -3.11 7.20 -7.74
CA SER A 54 -3.06 6.74 -9.13
C SER A 54 -1.86 5.81 -9.38
N LEU A 55 -0.83 5.96 -8.55
CA LEU A 55 0.38 5.12 -8.54
C LEU A 55 0.18 3.86 -7.70
N LEU A 56 -0.73 3.89 -6.72
CA LEU A 56 -1.16 2.74 -5.94
C LEU A 56 -2.19 1.94 -6.74
N LYS A 57 -1.73 1.19 -7.74
CA LYS A 57 -2.62 0.29 -8.48
C LYS A 57 -3.06 -0.86 -7.58
N SER A 58 -4.29 -0.76 -7.08
CA SER A 58 -5.05 -1.95 -6.67
C SER A 58 -5.07 -2.91 -7.85
N LYS A 59 -4.45 -4.09 -7.67
CA LYS A 59 -4.43 -5.23 -8.62
C LYS A 59 -4.10 -4.86 -10.08
N PRO A 60 -3.00 -5.36 -10.66
CA PRO A 60 -2.67 -5.09 -12.05
C PRO A 60 -3.84 -5.41 -12.96
N GLY A 61 -4.26 -4.38 -13.71
CA GLY A 61 -5.46 -4.38 -14.52
C GLY A 61 -5.44 -5.53 -15.53
N SER A 62 -6.62 -5.93 -15.98
CA SER A 62 -6.77 -6.93 -17.03
C SER A 62 -5.90 -6.58 -18.23
N LEU A 63 -5.01 -7.51 -18.57
CA LEU A 63 -4.16 -7.47 -19.75
C LEU A 63 -5.01 -7.23 -20.99
N SER A 64 -4.64 -6.24 -21.80
CA SER A 64 -5.47 -5.76 -22.92
C SER A 64 -5.35 -6.61 -24.19
N LYS A 65 -4.41 -7.56 -24.21
CA LYS A 65 -4.09 -8.38 -25.39
C LYS A 65 -4.27 -9.86 -25.09
N ALA A 66 -5.10 -10.52 -25.90
CA ALA A 66 -5.29 -11.97 -25.84
C ALA A 66 -4.11 -12.65 -26.55
N TYR A 67 -3.30 -13.39 -25.79
CA TYR A 67 -2.22 -14.22 -26.31
C TYR A 67 -2.67 -15.69 -26.35
N PRO A 68 -2.16 -16.51 -27.29
CA PRO A 68 -2.25 -17.96 -27.14
C PRO A 68 -1.59 -18.38 -25.83
N VAL A 69 -2.25 -19.28 -25.09
CA VAL A 69 -1.78 -19.75 -23.78
C VAL A 69 -1.77 -21.27 -23.68
N LEU A 70 -0.90 -21.78 -22.81
CA LEU A 70 -1.01 -23.12 -22.25
C LEU A 70 -1.18 -22.99 -20.74
N TYR A 71 -2.00 -23.84 -20.17
CA TYR A 71 -2.21 -23.93 -18.73
C TYR A 71 -1.10 -24.71 -18.06
N VAL A 72 -0.77 -24.32 -16.84
CA VAL A 72 0.25 -24.99 -16.02
C VAL A 72 -0.40 -25.48 -14.72
N PRO A 73 -1.32 -26.46 -14.76
CA PRO A 73 -1.93 -26.96 -13.54
C PRO A 73 -0.92 -27.74 -12.70
N GLY A 74 -0.90 -27.50 -11.38
CA GLY A 74 -0.04 -28.24 -10.46
C GLY A 74 -0.30 -27.93 -9.00
N ASP A 75 0.54 -28.44 -8.12
CA ASP A 75 0.39 -28.23 -6.67
C ASP A 75 0.41 -26.74 -6.28
N HIS A 76 1.15 -25.91 -7.03
CA HIS A 76 1.26 -24.46 -6.80
C HIS A 76 -0.07 -23.70 -6.98
N ASN A 77 -1.04 -24.29 -7.66
CA ASN A 77 -2.38 -23.71 -7.84
C ASN A 77 -3.52 -24.70 -7.56
N GLY A 78 -3.24 -25.81 -6.87
CA GLY A 78 -4.27 -26.80 -6.55
C GLY A 78 -4.80 -27.60 -7.75
N TRP A 79 -3.99 -27.77 -8.80
CA TRP A 79 -4.31 -28.53 -10.01
C TRP A 79 -5.46 -27.95 -10.85
N GLY A 80 -5.62 -26.62 -10.83
CA GLY A 80 -6.62 -25.90 -11.64
C GLY A 80 -6.07 -25.41 -12.99
N HIS A 81 -6.96 -25.17 -13.96
CA HIS A 81 -6.64 -24.50 -15.23
C HIS A 81 -7.04 -23.02 -15.18
N ASP A 82 -6.41 -22.27 -14.28
CA ASP A 82 -6.76 -20.86 -14.04
C ASP A 82 -6.08 -19.93 -15.04
N ALA A 83 -6.74 -18.83 -15.37
CA ALA A 83 -6.19 -17.80 -16.25
C ALA A 83 -4.91 -17.13 -15.68
N ASP A 84 -4.71 -17.18 -14.37
CA ASP A 84 -3.52 -16.67 -13.69
C ASP A 84 -2.35 -17.68 -13.67
N ASN A 85 -2.57 -18.92 -14.14
CA ASN A 85 -1.60 -20.01 -14.10
C ASN A 85 -1.34 -20.54 -15.52
N VAL A 86 -0.88 -19.65 -16.40
CA VAL A 86 -0.62 -19.94 -17.81
C VAL A 86 0.77 -19.47 -18.24
N VAL A 87 1.32 -20.14 -19.26
CA VAL A 87 2.40 -19.62 -20.10
C VAL A 87 1.81 -19.07 -21.39
N ALA A 88 2.32 -17.96 -21.90
CA ALA A 88 1.76 -17.27 -23.06
C ALA A 88 2.77 -17.12 -24.20
N SER A 89 2.28 -17.14 -25.45
CA SER A 89 3.08 -16.94 -26.65
C SER A 89 2.88 -15.52 -27.20
N VAL A 90 3.82 -14.62 -26.89
CA VAL A 90 3.77 -13.21 -27.33
C VAL A 90 3.79 -13.09 -28.86
N ALA A 91 4.62 -13.91 -29.51
CA ALA A 91 4.78 -13.93 -30.96
C ALA A 91 3.76 -14.83 -31.67
N SER A 92 2.91 -15.56 -30.93
CA SER A 92 1.99 -16.58 -31.47
C SER A 92 2.72 -17.62 -32.35
N ASP A 93 3.92 -18.02 -31.94
CA ASP A 93 4.85 -18.88 -32.67
C ASP A 93 5.02 -20.26 -32.01
N GLU A 94 4.05 -20.64 -31.17
CA GLU A 94 4.06 -21.87 -30.36
C GLU A 94 5.19 -21.98 -29.33
N LYS A 95 5.89 -20.88 -29.05
CA LYS A 95 6.79 -20.74 -27.90
C LYS A 95 6.11 -19.93 -26.82
N TYR A 96 6.04 -20.52 -25.64
CA TYR A 96 5.31 -19.96 -24.51
C TYR A 96 6.26 -19.72 -23.35
N GLU A 97 6.03 -18.64 -22.61
CA GLU A 97 6.75 -18.38 -21.37
C GLU A 97 5.84 -17.88 -20.25
N GLY A 98 6.29 -18.06 -19.02
CA GLY A 98 5.60 -17.57 -17.82
C GLY A 98 6.44 -17.81 -16.56
N TYR A 99 5.97 -17.24 -15.45
CA TYR A 99 6.69 -17.25 -14.18
C TYR A 99 5.81 -17.78 -13.04
N PHE A 100 6.39 -18.63 -12.20
CA PHE A 100 5.64 -19.33 -11.15
C PHE A 100 6.48 -19.51 -9.89
N MET A 101 5.87 -19.28 -8.72
CA MET A 101 6.43 -19.72 -7.44
C MET A 101 6.12 -21.20 -7.26
N MET A 102 7.16 -22.01 -6.99
CA MET A 102 7.03 -23.46 -6.88
C MET A 102 7.84 -24.02 -5.71
N GLU A 103 7.37 -25.15 -5.17
CA GLU A 103 7.96 -25.85 -4.03
C GLU A 103 8.62 -27.16 -4.46
N SER A 104 9.79 -27.45 -3.89
CA SER A 104 10.55 -28.68 -4.12
C SER A 104 9.71 -29.93 -3.86
N GLY A 105 9.84 -30.92 -4.75
CA GLY A 105 9.14 -32.19 -4.66
C GLY A 105 7.66 -32.13 -5.02
N LYS A 106 7.14 -30.95 -5.38
CA LYS A 106 5.78 -30.78 -5.93
C LYS A 106 5.78 -30.98 -7.45
N GLY A 107 4.59 -31.27 -7.98
CA GLY A 107 4.36 -31.57 -9.38
C GLY A 107 3.52 -30.52 -10.10
N PHE A 108 3.73 -30.39 -11.39
CA PHE A 108 2.81 -29.72 -12.31
C PHE A 108 2.77 -30.44 -13.67
N LYS A 109 1.85 -30.02 -14.54
CA LYS A 109 1.73 -30.44 -15.93
C LYS A 109 1.58 -29.22 -16.84
N ILE A 110 1.71 -29.44 -18.14
CA ILE A 110 1.41 -28.42 -19.16
C ILE A 110 0.24 -28.93 -20.00
N ASP A 111 -0.79 -28.12 -20.14
CA ASP A 111 -2.02 -28.50 -20.82
C ASP A 111 -2.47 -27.41 -21.80
N SER A 112 -2.85 -27.81 -23.00
CA SER A 112 -3.47 -26.91 -24.00
C SER A 112 -5.00 -26.89 -23.91
N SER A 113 -5.57 -27.69 -23.02
CA SER A 113 -6.99 -27.81 -22.74
C SER A 113 -7.29 -27.39 -21.29
N THR A 114 -8.56 -27.32 -20.93
CA THR A 114 -9.03 -27.05 -19.56
C THR A 114 -9.71 -28.25 -18.91
N ASP A 115 -9.65 -29.42 -19.57
CA ASP A 115 -10.37 -30.63 -19.19
C ASP A 115 -9.47 -31.88 -19.13
N TRP A 116 -8.15 -31.68 -19.11
CA TRP A 116 -7.13 -32.74 -19.13
C TRP A 116 -7.10 -33.57 -20.41
N SER A 117 -7.77 -33.11 -21.48
CA SER A 117 -7.79 -33.84 -22.75
C SER A 117 -6.48 -33.75 -23.53
N ASN A 118 -5.56 -32.86 -23.15
CA ASN A 118 -4.25 -32.71 -23.81
C ASN A 118 -3.12 -32.32 -22.85
N ASP A 119 -3.12 -32.90 -21.65
CA ASP A 119 -2.09 -32.71 -20.64
C ASP A 119 -0.79 -33.46 -21.00
N HIS A 120 0.33 -32.82 -20.69
CA HIS A 120 1.67 -33.38 -20.87
C HIS A 120 2.45 -33.26 -19.57
N GLY A 121 3.32 -34.25 -19.36
CA GLY A 121 4.22 -34.35 -18.23
C GLY A 121 5.64 -34.68 -18.70
N ASP A 122 6.48 -35.24 -17.82
CA ASP A 122 7.84 -35.70 -18.14
C ASP A 122 8.16 -36.98 -17.36
N ASN A 123 8.30 -38.11 -18.06
CA ASN A 123 8.59 -39.41 -17.45
C ASN A 123 10.09 -39.63 -17.12
N GLY A 124 10.97 -38.76 -17.62
CA GLY A 124 12.43 -38.92 -17.55
C GLY A 124 13.17 -37.77 -16.85
N MET A 125 12.48 -36.68 -16.51
CA MET A 125 13.06 -35.40 -16.11
C MET A 125 14.11 -34.91 -17.13
N ASP A 126 13.88 -35.18 -18.42
CA ASP A 126 14.81 -34.86 -19.50
C ASP A 126 14.45 -33.56 -20.23
N GLY A 127 13.37 -32.89 -19.85
CA GLY A 127 12.89 -31.65 -20.46
C GLY A 127 12.01 -31.88 -21.69
N THR A 128 11.62 -33.12 -21.97
CA THR A 128 10.70 -33.48 -23.07
C THR A 128 9.28 -33.67 -22.52
N LEU A 129 8.31 -33.14 -23.24
CA LEU A 129 6.89 -33.26 -22.90
C LEU A 129 6.31 -34.56 -23.44
N ASP A 130 5.93 -35.44 -22.52
CA ASP A 130 5.34 -36.74 -22.79
C ASP A 130 3.82 -36.73 -22.64
N ARG A 131 3.13 -37.51 -23.48
CA ARG A 131 1.70 -37.80 -23.32
C ARG A 131 1.37 -39.29 -23.57
N PRO A 132 0.86 -40.02 -22.56
CA PRO A 132 0.75 -39.60 -21.16
C PRO A 132 2.14 -39.41 -20.52
N GLY A 133 2.26 -38.41 -19.65
CA GLY A 133 3.48 -38.12 -18.90
C GLY A 133 3.24 -38.03 -17.40
N ASP A 134 4.24 -38.43 -16.63
CA ASP A 134 4.34 -38.22 -15.18
C ASP A 134 4.42 -36.73 -14.84
N ASN A 135 4.08 -36.36 -13.61
CA ASN A 135 4.14 -34.95 -13.20
C ASN A 135 5.57 -34.41 -13.31
N ILE A 136 5.72 -33.20 -13.85
CA ILE A 136 7.01 -32.50 -13.85
C ILE A 136 7.32 -32.13 -12.39
N VAL A 137 8.39 -32.70 -11.85
CA VAL A 137 8.79 -32.49 -10.45
C VAL A 137 9.68 -31.26 -10.32
N VAL A 138 9.31 -30.38 -9.40
CA VAL A 138 10.05 -29.17 -9.08
C VAL A 138 11.28 -29.55 -8.25
N PRO A 139 12.52 -29.23 -8.70
CA PRO A 139 13.73 -29.70 -8.05
C PRO A 139 14.00 -29.00 -6.71
N GLU A 140 13.68 -27.71 -6.61
CA GLU A 140 13.95 -26.88 -5.44
C GLU A 140 12.90 -25.79 -5.27
N ASN A 141 12.80 -25.21 -4.07
CA ASN A 141 11.91 -24.07 -3.84
C ASN A 141 12.43 -22.85 -4.61
N GLY A 142 11.54 -22.15 -5.31
CA GLY A 142 11.91 -20.93 -6.00
C GLY A 142 10.83 -20.36 -6.91
N TYR A 143 11.14 -19.17 -7.44
CA TYR A 143 10.40 -18.55 -8.51
C TYR A 143 11.05 -18.94 -9.84
N PHE A 144 10.31 -19.57 -10.75
CA PHE A 144 10.85 -20.15 -11.97
C PHE A 144 10.26 -19.48 -13.20
N LYS A 145 11.13 -19.15 -14.17
CA LYS A 145 10.73 -18.96 -15.56
C LYS A 145 10.56 -20.31 -16.21
N ILE A 146 9.37 -20.59 -16.72
CA ILE A 146 9.08 -21.78 -17.54
C ILE A 146 9.00 -21.35 -18.99
N ASN A 147 9.77 -22.02 -19.85
CA ASN A 147 9.65 -21.87 -21.30
C ASN A 147 9.16 -23.19 -21.89
N VAL A 148 8.23 -23.13 -22.84
CA VAL A 148 7.68 -24.30 -23.53
C VAL A 148 7.80 -24.08 -25.03
N ASP A 149 8.42 -25.02 -25.72
CA ASP A 149 8.34 -25.12 -27.18
C ASP A 149 7.31 -26.21 -27.50
N TRP A 150 6.11 -25.77 -27.88
CA TRP A 150 5.00 -26.70 -28.09
C TRP A 150 5.12 -27.50 -29.37
N THR A 151 5.84 -26.99 -30.38
CA THR A 151 6.15 -27.71 -31.60
C THR A 151 7.18 -28.82 -31.33
N ALA A 152 8.27 -28.48 -30.64
CA ALA A 152 9.34 -29.41 -30.31
C ALA A 152 8.98 -30.37 -29.17
N LYS A 153 7.91 -30.08 -28.42
CA LYS A 153 7.51 -30.81 -27.20
C LYS A 153 8.64 -30.81 -26.17
N THR A 154 9.19 -29.64 -25.89
CA THR A 154 10.21 -29.47 -24.85
C THR A 154 9.85 -28.34 -23.90
N TYR A 155 10.41 -28.38 -22.71
CA TYR A 155 10.30 -27.30 -21.74
C TYR A 155 11.63 -27.07 -21.01
N THR A 156 11.80 -25.86 -20.48
CA THR A 156 12.89 -25.54 -19.56
C THR A 156 12.34 -24.83 -18.33
N MET A 157 13.05 -24.98 -17.21
CA MET A 157 12.80 -24.27 -15.97
C MET A 157 14.07 -23.58 -15.51
N VAL A 158 14.01 -22.27 -15.30
CA VAL A 158 15.13 -21.47 -14.82
C VAL A 158 14.69 -20.78 -13.54
N LYS A 159 15.34 -21.09 -12.41
CA LYS A 159 15.11 -20.36 -11.16
C LYS A 159 15.58 -18.91 -11.35
N THR A 160 14.78 -17.96 -10.89
CA THR A 160 15.06 -16.53 -10.99
C THR A 160 14.94 -15.87 -9.61
N ASP A 161 15.95 -15.07 -9.29
CA ASP A 161 15.93 -14.06 -8.23
C ASP A 161 16.10 -12.69 -8.88
N TRP A 162 15.32 -11.69 -8.49
CA TRP A 162 15.22 -10.43 -9.24
C TRP A 162 15.90 -9.27 -8.54
N GLY A 163 16.59 -8.44 -9.32
CA GLY A 163 17.29 -7.25 -8.85
C GLY A 163 17.04 -6.03 -9.74
N LEU A 164 17.30 -4.86 -9.15
CA LEU A 164 17.33 -3.57 -9.81
C LEU A 164 18.79 -3.13 -9.99
N ILE A 165 19.18 -2.77 -11.21
CA ILE A 165 20.53 -2.28 -11.54
C ILE A 165 20.45 -0.97 -12.29
N GLY A 166 21.46 -0.11 -12.18
CA GLY A 166 21.54 1.13 -12.97
C GLY A 166 22.26 2.25 -12.22
N ASP A 167 22.66 3.31 -12.93
CA ASP A 167 23.39 4.46 -12.33
C ASP A 167 22.53 5.26 -11.33
N ALA A 168 21.21 5.12 -11.37
CA ALA A 168 20.34 5.64 -10.31
C ALA A 168 20.36 4.77 -9.03
N THR A 169 20.81 3.52 -9.08
CA THR A 169 20.84 2.62 -7.91
C THR A 169 22.13 2.79 -7.09
N PRO A 170 22.15 2.39 -5.78
CA PRO A 170 23.36 2.49 -4.94
C PRO A 170 24.58 1.75 -5.50
N GLY A 171 24.37 0.65 -6.22
CA GLY A 171 25.41 -0.19 -6.82
C GLY A 171 25.87 0.24 -8.21
N GLY A 172 25.20 1.23 -8.83
CA GLY A 172 25.43 1.60 -10.22
C GLY A 172 25.18 0.42 -11.18
N TRP A 173 25.90 0.40 -12.29
CA TRP A 173 25.91 -0.74 -13.24
C TRP A 173 26.80 -1.91 -12.82
N ASN A 174 27.25 -1.95 -11.56
CA ASN A 174 28.20 -2.97 -11.08
C ASN A 174 27.54 -4.04 -10.21
N ASN A 175 26.53 -3.69 -9.42
CA ASN A 175 25.87 -4.61 -8.49
C ASN A 175 24.36 -4.37 -8.47
N ASP A 176 23.60 -5.43 -8.35
CA ASP A 176 22.14 -5.38 -8.30
C ASP A 176 21.69 -5.05 -6.87
N THR A 177 20.56 -4.38 -6.77
CA THR A 177 19.80 -4.22 -5.52
C THR A 177 18.62 -5.19 -5.57
N ASN A 178 18.69 -6.25 -4.77
CA ASN A 178 17.73 -7.37 -4.86
C ASN A 178 16.32 -6.95 -4.44
N LEU A 179 15.31 -7.43 -5.18
CA LEU A 179 13.90 -7.33 -4.83
C LEU A 179 13.51 -8.54 -3.97
N GLU A 180 12.45 -8.37 -3.19
CA GLU A 180 11.84 -9.43 -2.38
C GLU A 180 10.50 -9.87 -2.99
N TYR A 181 10.32 -11.18 -3.18
CA TYR A 181 9.06 -11.74 -3.67
C TYR A 181 8.03 -11.93 -2.56
N ASP A 182 6.82 -11.44 -2.80
CA ASP A 182 5.66 -11.66 -1.97
C ASP A 182 4.70 -12.66 -2.63
N ALA A 183 4.51 -13.81 -1.99
CA ALA A 183 3.65 -14.88 -2.46
C ALA A 183 2.14 -14.56 -2.39
N ALA A 184 1.72 -13.64 -1.53
CA ALA A 184 0.32 -13.23 -1.40
C ALA A 184 -0.07 -12.30 -2.56
N THR A 185 0.76 -11.30 -2.86
CA THR A 185 0.51 -10.34 -3.94
C THR A 185 1.00 -10.84 -5.31
N LYS A 186 1.86 -11.86 -5.33
CA LYS A 186 2.57 -12.37 -6.52
C LYS A 186 3.39 -11.26 -7.20
N THR A 187 4.06 -10.45 -6.39
CA THR A 187 4.90 -9.34 -6.88
C THR A 187 6.28 -9.36 -6.22
N TRP A 188 7.25 -8.81 -6.94
CA TRP A 188 8.57 -8.51 -6.42
C TRP A 188 8.62 -7.05 -6.00
N THR A 189 9.18 -6.74 -4.83
CA THR A 189 9.20 -5.37 -4.30
C THR A 189 10.58 -4.99 -3.77
N LEU A 190 10.90 -3.70 -3.86
CA LEU A 190 12.12 -3.13 -3.29
C LEU A 190 11.82 -1.70 -2.84
N ILE A 191 12.19 -1.37 -1.61
CA ILE A 191 12.27 0.02 -1.15
C ILE A 191 13.73 0.44 -1.21
N VAL A 192 14.05 1.45 -2.03
CA VAL A 192 15.44 1.84 -2.32
C VAL A 192 15.57 3.35 -2.51
N GLU A 193 16.69 3.91 -2.06
CA GLU A 193 17.11 5.28 -2.42
C GLU A 193 17.68 5.27 -3.84
N LEU A 194 17.05 6.01 -4.75
CA LEU A 194 17.51 6.20 -6.12
C LEU A 194 18.02 7.63 -6.31
N GLY A 195 19.10 7.77 -7.08
CA GLY A 195 19.55 9.04 -7.65
C GLY A 195 18.83 9.36 -8.96
N THR A 196 19.25 10.44 -9.64
CA THR A 196 18.87 10.64 -11.05
C THR A 196 19.69 9.72 -11.94
N GLY A 197 19.08 9.14 -12.96
CA GLY A 197 19.76 8.22 -13.88
C GLY A 197 18.81 7.21 -14.48
N LYS A 198 19.33 6.02 -14.73
CA LYS A 198 18.65 4.89 -15.34
C LYS A 198 18.59 3.71 -14.38
N ILE A 199 17.56 2.89 -14.54
CA ILE A 199 17.41 1.58 -13.89
C ILE A 199 16.99 0.51 -14.90
N LYS A 200 17.18 -0.76 -14.53
CA LYS A 200 16.77 -1.93 -15.29
C LYS A 200 16.52 -3.11 -14.36
N PHE A 201 15.61 -4.00 -14.74
CA PHE A 201 15.37 -5.24 -14.01
C PHE A 201 16.21 -6.36 -14.58
N ARG A 202 16.80 -7.16 -13.70
CA ARG A 202 17.68 -8.26 -14.09
C ARG A 202 17.48 -9.44 -13.14
N ALA A 203 17.47 -10.65 -13.69
CA ALA A 203 17.42 -11.86 -12.88
C ALA A 203 18.82 -12.44 -12.66
N ASN A 204 19.05 -13.02 -11.48
CA ASN A 204 20.23 -13.80 -11.11
C ASN A 204 21.56 -13.05 -11.29
N ASP A 205 21.56 -11.72 -11.06
CA ASP A 205 22.72 -10.84 -11.26
C ASP A 205 23.36 -10.96 -12.66
N GLY A 206 22.57 -11.37 -13.67
CA GLY A 206 23.05 -11.77 -14.99
C GLY A 206 22.20 -11.24 -16.13
N TRP A 207 22.82 -10.94 -17.27
CA TRP A 207 22.14 -10.30 -18.39
C TRP A 207 21.27 -11.24 -19.24
N ASP A 208 21.27 -12.54 -18.97
CA ASP A 208 20.52 -13.52 -19.77
C ASP A 208 19.00 -13.28 -19.71
N ILE A 209 18.49 -12.82 -18.56
CA ILE A 209 17.08 -12.49 -18.35
C ILE A 209 17.03 -11.08 -17.75
N ASN A 210 16.81 -10.10 -18.62
CA ASN A 210 16.70 -8.69 -18.23
C ASN A 210 15.53 -8.02 -18.96
N TYR A 211 14.92 -7.06 -18.27
CA TYR A 211 13.74 -6.35 -18.75
C TYR A 211 13.94 -4.84 -18.62
N GLY A 212 13.58 -4.13 -19.69
CA GLY A 212 13.46 -2.67 -19.75
C GLY A 212 12.12 -2.29 -20.35
N ASP A 213 11.89 -1.00 -20.61
CA ASP A 213 10.62 -0.47 -21.09
C ASP A 213 10.85 0.39 -22.35
N ASN A 214 10.43 -0.13 -23.49
CA ASN A 214 10.48 0.56 -24.76
C ASN A 214 9.23 1.43 -24.95
N GLY A 215 9.34 2.71 -24.59
CA GLY A 215 8.27 3.68 -24.81
C GLY A 215 7.65 4.22 -23.54
N ALA A 216 8.13 3.76 -22.37
CA ALA A 216 7.72 4.22 -21.05
C ALA A 216 6.22 4.01 -20.80
N ASP A 217 5.67 2.90 -21.28
CA ASP A 217 4.25 2.57 -21.14
C ASP A 217 3.94 1.67 -19.92
N GLY A 218 4.99 1.27 -19.18
CA GLY A 218 4.89 0.43 -17.99
C GLY A 218 4.80 -1.07 -18.31
N ILE A 219 4.92 -1.46 -19.58
CA ILE A 219 5.05 -2.85 -20.03
C ILE A 219 6.54 -3.12 -20.29
N LEU A 220 7.01 -4.27 -19.83
CA LEU A 220 8.42 -4.64 -19.93
C LEU A 220 8.69 -5.52 -21.16
N GLU A 221 9.75 -5.21 -21.88
CA GLU A 221 10.29 -6.03 -22.96
C GLU A 221 11.62 -6.67 -22.58
N ALA A 222 11.80 -7.92 -23.01
CA ALA A 222 13.07 -8.62 -22.91
C ALA A 222 14.17 -7.81 -23.61
N GLY A 223 15.21 -7.41 -22.87
CA GLY A 223 16.28 -6.56 -23.39
C GLY A 223 15.85 -5.13 -23.75
N GLY A 224 14.68 -4.67 -23.29
CA GLY A 224 14.15 -3.33 -23.56
C GLY A 224 15.03 -2.18 -23.06
N SER A 225 14.64 -0.95 -23.38
CA SER A 225 15.37 0.28 -23.03
C SER A 225 15.45 0.49 -21.52
N ASP A 226 16.53 1.14 -21.06
CA ASP A 226 16.69 1.46 -19.64
C ASP A 226 15.66 2.52 -19.18
N ILE A 227 15.12 2.35 -17.98
CA ILE A 227 14.02 3.14 -17.41
C ILE A 227 14.59 4.38 -16.71
N ASP A 228 14.03 5.56 -16.97
CA ASP A 228 14.48 6.84 -16.39
C ASP A 228 14.01 7.07 -14.95
N ILE A 229 14.92 7.51 -14.10
CA ILE A 229 14.66 8.14 -12.80
C ILE A 229 15.05 9.61 -12.90
N THR A 230 14.05 10.48 -12.92
CA THR A 230 14.23 11.92 -13.16
C THR A 230 14.54 12.70 -11.89
N GLU A 231 14.21 12.16 -10.72
CA GLU A 231 14.41 12.81 -9.42
C GLU A 231 15.01 11.84 -8.40
N PRO A 232 15.96 12.30 -7.57
CA PRO A 232 16.44 11.47 -6.47
C PRO A 232 15.37 11.32 -5.39
N GLY A 233 15.44 10.23 -4.63
CA GLY A 233 14.61 9.99 -3.45
C GLY A 233 14.42 8.52 -3.15
N LYS A 234 13.60 8.23 -2.15
CA LYS A 234 13.21 6.88 -1.79
C LYS A 234 12.08 6.41 -2.69
N TYR A 235 12.18 5.22 -3.25
CA TYR A 235 11.21 4.63 -4.16
C TYR A 235 10.79 3.23 -3.71
N LEU A 236 9.54 2.88 -4.00
CA LEU A 236 8.98 1.55 -3.96
C LEU A 236 8.92 1.11 -5.40
N VAL A 237 9.80 0.18 -5.72
CA VAL A 237 9.85 -0.48 -6.99
C VAL A 237 9.06 -1.77 -6.86
N THR A 238 8.09 -1.96 -7.74
CA THR A 238 7.32 -3.20 -7.83
C THR A 238 7.50 -3.77 -9.23
N LEU A 239 7.78 -5.06 -9.31
CA LEU A 239 7.84 -5.83 -10.54
C LEU A 239 6.79 -6.94 -10.45
N LYS A 240 5.92 -7.00 -11.46
CA LYS A 240 4.96 -8.10 -11.62
C LYS A 240 5.22 -8.86 -12.90
N LEU A 241 5.52 -10.13 -12.71
CA LEU A 241 5.72 -11.09 -13.78
C LEU A 241 4.47 -11.99 -13.86
N GLY A 242 3.57 -11.67 -14.79
CA GLY A 242 2.38 -12.45 -15.14
C GLY A 242 2.31 -12.71 -16.65
N ALA A 243 1.36 -13.49 -17.13
CA ALA A 243 1.34 -13.87 -18.55
C ALA A 243 0.80 -12.76 -19.47
N PRO A 244 1.50 -12.34 -20.53
CA PRO A 244 2.92 -12.08 -20.69
C PRO A 244 3.27 -10.58 -20.64
N ASP A 245 2.29 -9.67 -20.44
CA ASP A 245 2.65 -8.26 -20.24
C ASP A 245 3.15 -8.12 -18.80
N TYR A 246 4.47 -8.27 -18.65
CA TYR A 246 5.17 -7.98 -17.41
C TYR A 246 5.10 -6.47 -17.17
N THR A 247 4.80 -6.08 -15.95
CA THR A 247 4.62 -4.66 -15.61
C THR A 247 5.46 -4.29 -14.41
N TYR A 248 5.77 -3.00 -14.30
CA TYR A 248 6.45 -2.47 -13.13
C TYR A 248 5.84 -1.14 -12.69
N THR A 249 6.14 -0.75 -11.47
CA THR A 249 5.93 0.61 -10.97
C THR A 249 7.17 1.07 -10.23
N VAL A 250 7.54 2.33 -10.40
CA VAL A 250 8.58 2.99 -9.61
C VAL A 250 7.94 4.22 -9.01
N VAL A 251 7.49 4.08 -7.76
CA VAL A 251 6.71 5.10 -7.07
C VAL A 251 7.57 5.68 -5.97
N LYS A 252 7.67 7.00 -5.87
CA LYS A 252 8.38 7.63 -4.76
C LYS A 252 7.73 7.15 -3.45
N TYR A 253 8.46 6.35 -2.68
CA TYR A 253 7.98 5.69 -1.47
C TYR A 253 8.10 6.67 -0.34
N ALA A 254 6.95 6.98 0.26
CA ALA A 254 6.75 7.87 1.41
C ALA A 254 8.07 8.47 1.92
N SER A 255 8.42 9.63 1.38
CA SER A 255 9.28 10.54 2.11
C SER A 255 8.51 11.12 3.30
N ASP A 256 7.16 11.13 3.32
CA ASP A 256 6.36 11.45 4.51
C ASP A 256 6.23 10.26 5.48
N GLU A 257 7.12 10.19 6.47
CA GLU A 257 7.16 9.17 7.52
C GLU A 257 5.90 9.13 8.40
N ARG A 258 5.02 10.15 8.31
CA ARG A 258 3.75 10.20 9.04
C ARG A 258 2.69 9.27 8.44
N GLY A 259 2.88 8.80 7.21
CA GLY A 259 2.04 7.81 6.52
C GLY A 259 2.18 6.39 7.10
N MET A 260 1.92 6.25 8.40
CA MET A 260 2.08 5.01 9.17
C MET A 260 0.90 4.06 8.95
N PHE A 261 0.90 3.37 7.81
CA PHE A 261 -0.13 2.43 7.41
C PHE A 261 0.39 0.99 7.40
N TYR A 262 -0.49 0.04 7.73
CA TYR A 262 -0.29 -1.37 7.47
C TYR A 262 -1.23 -1.79 6.34
N SER A 263 -0.65 -2.29 5.24
CA SER A 263 -1.35 -2.62 3.99
C SER A 263 -1.26 -4.10 3.61
N ASP A 264 -0.40 -4.88 4.25
CA ASP A 264 -0.30 -6.32 3.98
C ASP A 264 -1.60 -7.03 4.37
N GLY A 265 -2.11 -7.89 3.50
CA GLY A 265 -3.44 -8.52 3.66
C GLY A 265 -4.63 -7.55 3.69
N GLN A 266 -4.43 -6.26 3.37
CA GLN A 266 -5.46 -5.22 3.37
C GLN A 266 -5.80 -4.77 1.95
N SER A 267 -7.06 -4.46 1.69
CA SER A 267 -7.45 -3.71 0.48
C SER A 267 -7.44 -2.21 0.75
N LEU A 268 -7.19 -1.40 -0.28
CA LEU A 268 -7.20 0.07 -0.15
C LEU A 268 -8.64 0.61 -0.04
N GLU A 269 -9.55 0.04 -0.83
CA GLU A 269 -10.95 0.46 -0.88
C GLU A 269 -11.78 -0.30 0.14
N ILE A 270 -12.71 0.41 0.78
CA ILE A 270 -13.67 -0.19 1.70
C ILE A 270 -14.96 -0.45 0.92
N THR A 271 -15.38 -1.71 0.88
CA THR A 271 -16.64 -2.16 0.28
C THR A 271 -17.61 -2.67 1.34
N ASP A 272 -17.11 -3.24 2.43
CA ASP A 272 -17.82 -3.63 3.63
C ASP A 272 -17.19 -2.98 4.88
N ILE A 273 -17.98 -2.18 5.59
CA ILE A 273 -17.55 -1.51 6.83
C ILE A 273 -17.36 -2.48 8.00
N PHE A 274 -17.83 -3.74 7.89
CA PHE A 274 -17.63 -4.76 8.91
C PHE A 274 -16.36 -5.59 8.70
N GLU A 275 -15.77 -5.55 7.50
CA GLU A 275 -14.52 -6.26 7.20
C GLU A 275 -13.30 -5.40 7.53
N PHE A 276 -12.57 -5.76 8.60
CA PHE A 276 -11.38 -5.01 9.03
C PHE A 276 -10.27 -4.99 7.96
N THR A 277 -10.20 -6.02 7.12
CA THR A 277 -9.21 -6.15 6.05
C THR A 277 -9.49 -5.23 4.84
N GLU A 278 -10.52 -4.38 4.92
CA GLU A 278 -10.84 -3.41 3.88
C GLU A 278 -10.60 -1.96 4.34
N GLY A 279 -9.55 -1.36 3.82
CA GLY A 279 -8.97 -0.09 4.26
C GLY A 279 -7.71 -0.31 5.11
N TYR A 280 -6.68 0.52 4.92
CA TYR A 280 -5.41 0.30 5.61
C TYR A 280 -5.51 0.57 7.11
N ALA A 281 -4.91 -0.31 7.92
CA ALA A 281 -4.80 -0.13 9.35
C ALA A 281 -3.76 0.96 9.68
N VAL A 282 -3.93 1.68 10.79
CA VAL A 282 -3.01 2.77 11.18
C VAL A 282 -2.10 2.37 12.31
N THR A 283 -0.80 2.47 12.08
CA THR A 283 0.24 1.98 13.00
C THR A 283 0.90 3.07 13.85
N LYS A 284 0.29 4.27 13.87
CA LYS A 284 0.80 5.47 14.56
C LYS A 284 1.01 5.30 16.06
N PHE A 285 0.08 4.64 16.74
CA PHE A 285 0.16 4.42 18.18
C PHE A 285 0.63 2.98 18.43
N LYS A 286 1.67 2.80 19.25
CA LYS A 286 2.23 1.49 19.61
C LYS A 286 2.66 1.48 21.07
N ASN A 287 2.46 0.37 21.76
CA ASN A 287 2.90 0.17 23.15
C ASN A 287 4.37 -0.27 23.21
N LEU A 288 5.21 0.48 22.49
CA LEU A 288 6.65 0.31 22.42
C LEU A 288 7.34 1.62 22.77
N THR A 289 8.43 1.53 23.52
CA THR A 289 9.35 2.64 23.70
C THR A 289 10.07 2.96 22.39
N VAL A 290 10.71 4.14 22.32
CA VAL A 290 11.55 4.53 21.16
C VAL A 290 12.66 3.52 20.88
N GLY A 291 13.18 2.83 21.92
CA GLY A 291 14.17 1.76 21.77
C GLY A 291 13.59 0.38 21.44
N GLY A 292 12.28 0.28 21.17
CA GLY A 292 11.60 -0.97 20.82
C GLY A 292 11.22 -1.87 22.01
N ALA A 293 11.54 -1.47 23.26
CA ALA A 293 11.10 -2.22 24.43
C ALA A 293 9.57 -2.15 24.59
N GLN A 294 8.96 -3.27 24.98
CA GLN A 294 7.53 -3.40 25.23
C GLN A 294 7.09 -2.54 26.43
N GLY A 295 5.84 -2.07 26.40
CA GLY A 295 5.22 -1.40 27.54
C GLY A 295 5.04 -2.32 28.75
N SER A 296 4.73 -1.73 29.90
CA SER A 296 4.64 -2.41 31.19
C SER A 296 3.56 -3.50 31.26
N HIS A 297 2.55 -3.43 30.38
CA HIS A 297 1.49 -4.42 30.26
C HIS A 297 1.03 -4.53 28.80
N ALA A 298 0.69 -5.74 28.34
CA ALA A 298 0.33 -6.00 26.95
C ALA A 298 -1.09 -5.52 26.57
N THR A 299 -2.05 -5.62 27.49
CA THR A 299 -3.39 -5.05 27.29
C THR A 299 -3.46 -3.55 27.62
N PHE A 300 -3.03 -3.12 28.80
CA PHE A 300 -3.08 -1.72 29.24
C PHE A 300 -1.80 -1.01 28.86
N VAL A 301 -1.90 -0.13 27.87
CA VAL A 301 -0.73 0.48 27.24
C VAL A 301 -0.17 1.64 28.09
N ASP A 302 1.14 1.85 27.98
CA ASP A 302 1.84 2.96 28.66
C ASP A 302 1.74 4.28 27.90
N ASN A 303 1.21 4.27 26.66
CA ASN A 303 1.20 5.41 25.77
C ASN A 303 0.41 6.61 26.32
N ASP A 304 1.10 7.72 26.48
CA ASP A 304 0.47 9.04 26.61
C ASP A 304 -0.24 9.44 25.31
N PHE A 305 -1.39 10.12 25.44
CA PHE A 305 -2.08 10.74 24.31
C PHE A 305 -1.64 12.21 24.20
N PRO A 306 -1.05 12.65 23.08
CA PRO A 306 -0.53 14.01 22.93
C PRO A 306 -1.68 15.01 22.68
N MET A 307 -2.43 15.35 23.73
CA MET A 307 -3.59 16.25 23.63
C MET A 307 -3.26 17.63 23.05
N PHE A 308 -2.04 18.12 23.29
CA PHE A 308 -1.54 19.37 22.73
C PHE A 308 -0.11 19.16 22.21
N ARG A 309 0.16 19.66 21.01
CA ARG A 309 1.48 19.58 20.38
C ARG A 309 1.79 20.84 19.58
N ILE A 310 3.07 21.20 19.51
CA ILE A 310 3.52 22.43 18.85
C ILE A 310 3.18 22.47 17.36
N ALA A 311 3.14 21.31 16.69
CA ALA A 311 2.77 21.23 15.28
C ALA A 311 1.31 21.68 15.02
N ASP A 312 0.37 21.40 15.93
CA ASP A 312 -1.01 21.91 15.82
C ASP A 312 -1.02 23.44 15.91
N VAL A 313 -0.22 24.02 16.82
CA VAL A 313 -0.08 25.48 16.97
C VAL A 313 0.51 26.12 15.71
N TYR A 314 1.51 25.49 15.09
CA TYR A 314 2.12 25.98 13.84
C TYR A 314 1.12 25.99 12.69
N LEU A 315 0.38 24.90 12.51
CA LEU A 315 -0.66 24.81 11.48
C LEU A 315 -1.84 25.75 11.77
N MET A 316 -2.19 25.97 13.04
CA MET A 316 -3.21 26.93 13.46
C MET A 316 -2.79 28.39 13.19
N TYR A 317 -1.51 28.72 13.41
CA TYR A 317 -0.97 30.04 13.05
C TYR A 317 -1.09 30.27 11.54
N ALA A 318 -0.68 29.30 10.73
CA ALA A 318 -0.77 29.39 9.28
C ALA A 318 -2.23 29.53 8.79
N GLU A 319 -3.16 28.74 9.35
CA GLU A 319 -4.59 28.89 9.07
C GLU A 319 -5.09 30.30 9.41
N ALA A 320 -4.74 30.84 10.57
CA ALA A 320 -5.18 32.16 11.02
C ALA A 320 -4.66 33.28 10.11
N VAL A 321 -3.40 33.20 9.68
CA VAL A 321 -2.80 34.16 8.72
C VAL A 321 -3.53 34.11 7.37
N LEU A 322 -3.73 32.91 6.81
CA LEU A 322 -4.44 32.74 5.54
C LEU A 322 -5.90 33.21 5.58
N ARG A 323 -6.53 33.20 6.76
CA ARG A 323 -7.87 33.76 6.98
C ARG A 323 -7.89 35.28 7.19
N GLY A 324 -6.75 35.96 7.06
CA GLY A 324 -6.63 37.41 7.20
C GLY A 324 -6.42 37.90 8.64
N GLY A 325 -5.96 37.04 9.54
CA GLY A 325 -5.63 37.41 10.92
C GLY A 325 -4.57 38.52 10.99
N SER A 326 -4.87 39.59 11.73
CA SER A 326 -3.92 40.70 11.94
C SER A 326 -2.84 40.33 12.96
N GLY A 327 -1.58 40.67 12.68
CA GLY A 327 -0.44 40.43 13.58
C GLY A 327 0.38 39.18 13.28
N GLY A 328 0.03 38.42 12.24
CA GLY A 328 0.85 37.34 11.70
C GLY A 328 1.52 37.69 10.36
N SER A 329 2.38 36.80 9.86
CA SER A 329 3.12 36.94 8.61
C SER A 329 3.03 35.67 7.78
N GLU A 330 2.70 35.78 6.50
CA GLU A 330 2.69 34.65 5.56
C GLU A 330 4.07 33.98 5.44
N ALA A 331 5.14 34.76 5.51
CA ALA A 331 6.50 34.22 5.51
C ALA A 331 6.77 33.36 6.75
N ILE A 332 6.30 33.79 7.93
CA ILE A 332 6.41 32.99 9.16
C ILE A 332 5.52 31.75 9.07
N ALA A 333 4.30 31.88 8.55
CA ALA A 333 3.39 30.75 8.35
C ALA A 333 4.04 29.68 7.46
N LEU A 334 4.64 30.08 6.34
CA LEU A 334 5.36 29.19 5.44
C LEU A 334 6.53 28.49 6.14
N THR A 335 7.34 29.22 6.91
CA THR A 335 8.43 28.61 7.70
C THR A 335 7.91 27.57 8.68
N LEU A 336 6.87 27.90 9.46
CA LEU A 336 6.33 26.98 10.47
C LEU A 336 5.67 25.74 9.85
N VAL A 337 5.02 25.88 8.69
CA VAL A 337 4.47 24.76 7.93
C VAL A 337 5.60 23.87 7.40
N ASN A 338 6.64 24.47 6.81
CA ASN A 338 7.80 23.72 6.33
C ASN A 338 8.59 23.03 7.46
N ASP A 339 8.62 23.58 8.67
CA ASP A 339 9.19 22.89 9.85
C ASP A 339 8.42 21.58 10.15
N VAL A 340 7.09 21.59 10.02
CA VAL A 340 6.24 20.40 10.20
C VAL A 340 6.49 19.39 9.08
N ILE A 341 6.56 19.85 7.83
CA ILE A 341 6.81 19.01 6.65
C ILE A 341 8.20 18.40 6.71
N THR A 342 9.25 19.22 6.82
CA THR A 342 10.64 18.75 6.91
C THR A 342 10.78 17.69 8.02
N ARG A 343 10.16 17.90 9.20
CA ARG A 343 10.17 16.89 10.28
C ARG A 343 9.40 15.63 9.88
N GLY A 344 8.21 15.77 9.29
CA GLY A 344 7.43 14.65 8.78
C GLY A 344 8.21 13.83 7.73
N TYR A 345 9.18 14.46 7.07
CA TYR A 345 10.01 13.86 6.04
C TYR A 345 11.42 13.48 6.51
N GLY A 346 11.56 13.07 7.77
CA GLY A 346 12.85 12.60 8.32
C GLY A 346 13.95 13.66 8.37
N GLY A 347 13.60 14.95 8.27
CA GLY A 347 14.55 16.07 8.16
C GLY A 347 14.86 16.49 6.73
N ASP A 348 14.24 15.88 5.71
CA ASP A 348 14.43 16.26 4.32
C ASP A 348 13.62 17.51 3.95
N ALA A 349 14.34 18.59 3.64
CA ALA A 349 13.77 19.85 3.21
C ALA A 349 13.41 19.88 1.71
N SER A 350 13.73 18.85 0.92
CA SER A 350 13.42 18.78 -0.51
C SER A 350 11.91 18.78 -0.79
N SER A 351 11.11 18.37 0.20
CA SER A 351 9.65 18.30 0.12
C SER A 351 8.95 19.54 0.68
N ASN A 352 9.71 20.59 1.04
CA ASN A 352 9.15 21.85 1.48
C ASN A 352 8.36 22.54 0.37
N ILE A 353 7.27 23.17 0.76
CA ILE A 353 6.41 23.90 -0.14
C ILE A 353 6.88 25.34 -0.30
N THR A 354 6.39 26.00 -1.35
CA THR A 354 6.59 27.43 -1.59
C THR A 354 5.40 28.24 -1.08
N ALA A 355 5.50 29.57 -1.17
CA ALA A 355 4.40 30.46 -0.80
C ALA A 355 3.16 30.25 -1.69
N ASP A 356 3.35 29.88 -2.96
CA ASP A 356 2.24 29.68 -3.91
C ASP A 356 1.39 28.43 -3.58
N ASP A 357 2.00 27.46 -2.90
CA ASP A 357 1.34 26.23 -2.45
C ASP A 357 0.56 26.42 -1.14
N LEU A 358 0.93 27.44 -0.34
CA LEU A 358 0.37 27.68 0.98
C LEU A 358 -1.06 28.23 0.88
N SER A 359 -2.02 27.31 0.94
CA SER A 359 -3.46 27.60 0.82
C SER A 359 -4.27 26.99 1.96
N LEU A 360 -5.54 27.41 2.11
CA LEU A 360 -6.44 26.80 3.10
C LEU A 360 -6.67 25.31 2.82
N ASP A 361 -6.84 24.91 1.56
CA ASP A 361 -6.98 23.49 1.22
C ASP A 361 -5.69 22.70 1.54
N PHE A 362 -4.51 23.29 1.28
CA PHE A 362 -3.24 22.69 1.72
C PHE A 362 -3.20 22.50 3.24
N ILE A 363 -3.55 23.53 4.03
CA ILE A 363 -3.56 23.44 5.50
C ILE A 363 -4.54 22.37 5.99
N LEU A 364 -5.73 22.25 5.39
CA LEU A 364 -6.70 21.22 5.77
C LEU A 364 -6.14 19.81 5.56
N ASP A 365 -5.38 19.60 4.49
CA ASP A 365 -4.76 18.31 4.19
C ASP A 365 -3.50 18.06 5.03
N GLU A 366 -2.70 19.09 5.30
CA GLU A 366 -1.54 18.99 6.18
C GLU A 366 -1.94 18.69 7.62
N ARG A 367 -3.04 19.28 8.10
CA ARG A 367 -3.64 18.90 9.39
C ARG A 367 -4.12 17.46 9.41
N ALA A 368 -4.61 16.94 8.29
CA ALA A 368 -5.01 15.53 8.17
C ALA A 368 -3.80 14.59 8.30
N ARG A 369 -2.68 14.95 7.65
CA ARG A 369 -1.43 14.18 7.70
C ARG A 369 -0.81 14.20 9.09
N GLU A 370 -0.64 15.40 9.64
CA GLU A 370 0.05 15.62 10.92
C GLU A 370 -0.73 15.07 12.12
N LEU A 371 -2.05 15.31 12.18
CA LEU A 371 -2.90 15.04 13.34
C LEU A 371 -3.79 13.80 13.14
N LEU A 372 -3.40 12.90 12.24
CA LEU A 372 -4.11 11.66 11.97
C LEU A 372 -4.33 10.87 13.27
N TRP A 373 -5.56 10.42 13.52
CA TRP A 373 -5.97 9.71 14.75
C TRP A 373 -5.78 10.47 16.08
N GLU A 374 -5.64 11.80 16.06
CA GLU A 374 -5.53 12.63 17.28
C GLU A 374 -6.82 13.40 17.65
N GLY A 375 -7.96 13.10 17.02
CA GLY A 375 -9.27 13.67 17.41
C GLY A 375 -9.60 15.05 16.82
N HIS A 376 -8.84 15.53 15.84
CA HIS A 376 -9.04 16.88 15.25
C HIS A 376 -9.94 16.91 14.01
N ARG A 377 -9.98 15.83 13.21
CA ARG A 377 -10.48 15.87 11.82
C ARG A 377 -11.91 16.39 11.67
N ARG A 378 -12.84 16.00 12.56
CA ARG A 378 -14.23 16.48 12.51
C ARG A 378 -14.30 18.00 12.67
N THR A 379 -13.65 18.52 13.71
CA THR A 379 -13.67 19.95 14.04
C THR A 379 -13.02 20.78 12.93
N ASP A 380 -11.96 20.24 12.32
CA ASP A 380 -11.33 20.86 11.16
C ASP A 380 -12.27 20.89 9.95
N LEU A 381 -12.91 19.76 9.60
CA LEU A 381 -13.85 19.72 8.48
C LEU A 381 -15.06 20.65 8.67
N VAL A 382 -15.59 20.78 9.89
CA VAL A 382 -16.67 21.73 10.18
C VAL A 382 -16.18 23.18 10.00
N ARG A 383 -15.00 23.53 10.56
CA ARG A 383 -14.42 24.87 10.44
C ARG A 383 -14.08 25.27 9.00
N PHE A 384 -13.77 24.30 8.15
CA PHE A 384 -13.49 24.50 6.72
C PHE A 384 -14.74 24.42 5.83
N GLY A 385 -15.92 24.15 6.39
CA GLY A 385 -17.15 23.97 5.60
C GLY A 385 -17.10 22.74 4.68
N LYS A 386 -16.41 21.69 5.12
CA LYS A 386 -16.18 20.44 4.36
C LYS A 386 -16.86 19.22 5.01
N PHE A 387 -17.52 19.38 6.16
CA PHE A 387 -18.17 18.26 6.87
C PHE A 387 -19.55 17.94 6.29
N SER A 388 -20.42 18.94 6.16
CA SER A 388 -21.81 18.83 5.73
C SER A 388 -22.10 19.78 4.55
N ASP A 389 -23.21 19.57 3.83
CA ASP A 389 -23.67 20.41 2.71
C ASP A 389 -22.56 20.80 1.71
N THR A 390 -21.71 19.84 1.35
CA THR A 390 -20.53 20.05 0.51
C THR A 390 -20.24 18.86 -0.41
N ASP A 391 -19.52 19.11 -1.50
CA ASP A 391 -19.00 18.09 -2.42
C ASP A 391 -17.67 17.47 -1.95
N TYR A 392 -17.21 17.80 -0.74
CA TYR A 392 -16.09 17.10 -0.11
C TYR A 392 -16.56 15.74 0.43
N LEU A 393 -16.42 14.71 -0.39
CA LEU A 393 -16.89 13.36 -0.12
C LEU A 393 -15.72 12.41 0.19
N TRP A 394 -16.00 11.40 1.01
CA TRP A 394 -15.11 10.28 1.29
C TRP A 394 -15.96 9.02 1.44
N ALA A 395 -15.33 7.85 1.32
CA ALA A 395 -16.03 6.57 1.37
C ALA A 395 -16.91 6.44 2.63
N PHE A 396 -18.15 5.97 2.45
CA PHE A 396 -19.16 5.82 3.50
C PHE A 396 -19.65 7.10 4.20
N LYS A 397 -19.24 8.29 3.74
CA LYS A 397 -19.86 9.55 4.21
C LYS A 397 -21.37 9.50 3.99
N GLY A 398 -22.14 9.81 5.04
CA GLY A 398 -23.60 9.77 4.97
C GLY A 398 -24.20 8.35 4.81
N GLY A 399 -23.40 7.29 4.98
CA GLY A 399 -23.86 5.89 4.90
C GLY A 399 -24.02 5.37 3.47
N VAL A 400 -23.34 5.96 2.49
CA VAL A 400 -23.28 5.47 1.10
C VAL A 400 -21.83 5.24 0.73
N GLN A 401 -21.51 4.13 0.07
CA GLN A 401 -20.13 3.70 -0.19
C GLN A 401 -19.30 4.77 -0.90
N GLU A 402 -19.84 5.40 -1.95
CA GLU A 402 -19.19 6.49 -2.70
C GLU A 402 -19.13 7.81 -1.92
N GLY A 403 -19.82 7.87 -0.78
CA GLY A 403 -20.04 9.08 -0.01
C GLY A 403 -21.20 9.91 -0.54
N LYS A 404 -21.97 10.50 0.37
CA LYS A 404 -22.92 11.56 0.06
C LYS A 404 -22.85 12.68 1.08
N SER A 405 -23.22 13.88 0.64
CA SER A 405 -23.39 15.00 1.56
C SER A 405 -24.48 14.71 2.60
N VAL A 406 -24.37 15.38 3.73
CA VAL A 406 -25.33 15.31 4.85
C VAL A 406 -25.73 16.72 5.23
N ASP A 407 -26.94 16.85 5.77
CA ASP A 407 -27.53 18.09 6.26
C ASP A 407 -26.62 18.81 7.28
N SER A 408 -26.49 20.13 7.14
CA SER A 408 -25.65 20.97 8.03
C SER A 408 -26.01 20.92 9.51
N LYS A 409 -27.21 20.47 9.89
CA LYS A 409 -27.54 20.24 11.30
C LYS A 409 -26.61 19.25 12.00
N PHE A 410 -25.92 18.37 11.25
CA PHE A 410 -24.97 17.40 11.81
C PHE A 410 -23.60 18.00 12.18
N ASP A 411 -23.36 19.26 11.86
CA ASP A 411 -22.17 19.99 12.32
C ASP A 411 -22.12 20.12 13.85
N ILE A 412 -23.27 20.03 14.51
CA ILE A 412 -23.40 20.04 15.96
C ILE A 412 -24.06 18.74 16.42
N TYR A 413 -23.52 18.11 17.47
CA TYR A 413 -24.15 16.94 18.06
C TYR A 413 -25.48 17.30 18.73
N PRO A 414 -26.49 16.41 18.66
CA PRO A 414 -27.75 16.65 19.34
C PRO A 414 -27.55 16.59 20.86
N LEU A 415 -28.37 17.33 21.60
CA LEU A 415 -28.48 17.12 23.03
C LEU A 415 -29.11 15.74 23.29
N PRO A 416 -28.58 14.95 24.24
CA PRO A 416 -29.15 13.64 24.59
C PRO A 416 -30.63 13.75 24.97
N ALA A 417 -31.45 12.84 24.45
CA ALA A 417 -32.90 12.86 24.69
C ALA A 417 -33.25 12.75 26.18
N SER A 418 -32.44 12.01 26.96
CA SER A 418 -32.57 11.92 28.42
C SER A 418 -32.42 13.27 29.11
N ASP A 419 -31.50 14.10 28.63
CA ASP A 419 -31.16 15.37 29.27
C ASP A 419 -32.24 16.41 28.96
N ILE A 420 -32.76 16.42 27.73
CA ILE A 420 -33.92 17.26 27.36
C ILE A 420 -35.15 16.86 28.20
N ALA A 421 -35.41 15.57 28.38
CA ALA A 421 -36.54 15.11 29.18
C ALA A 421 -36.38 15.49 30.67
N ALA A 422 -35.15 15.49 31.18
CA ALA A 422 -34.85 15.81 32.58
C ALA A 422 -34.78 17.31 32.87
N ASN A 423 -34.35 18.13 31.91
CA ASN A 423 -34.12 19.56 32.10
C ASN A 423 -34.92 20.39 31.08
N PRO A 424 -36.06 20.98 31.46
CA PRO A 424 -36.91 21.75 30.55
C PRO A 424 -36.27 23.05 30.03
N ASN A 425 -35.12 23.46 30.58
CA ASN A 425 -34.36 24.61 30.06
C ASN A 425 -33.51 24.23 28.82
N LEU A 426 -33.31 22.94 28.57
CA LEU A 426 -32.60 22.46 27.38
C LEU A 426 -33.55 22.46 26.19
N VAL A 427 -33.19 23.23 25.17
CA VAL A 427 -33.88 23.26 23.88
C VAL A 427 -33.02 22.52 22.87
N GLN A 428 -33.60 21.59 22.13
CA GLN A 428 -32.88 20.88 21.09
C GLN A 428 -32.41 21.86 20.00
N ILE A 429 -31.23 21.59 19.48
CA ILE A 429 -30.65 22.34 18.39
C ILE A 429 -31.28 21.81 17.09
N TYR A 430 -32.34 22.46 16.63
CA TYR A 430 -32.89 22.25 15.29
C TYR A 430 -32.41 23.41 14.42
N TYR A 431 -31.71 23.10 13.33
CA TYR A 431 -31.38 24.06 12.27
C TYR A 431 -32.43 24.01 11.17
#